data_AF-A0A6G0VQN0-F1
#
_entry.id   AF-A0A6G0VQN0-F1
#
_cell.length_a   1.000
_cell.length_b   1.000
_cell.length_c   1.000
_cell.angle_alpha   90.00
_cell.angle_beta   90.00
_cell.angle_gamma   90.00
#
_symmetry.space_group_name_H-M   'P 1'
#
loop_
_entity.id
_entity.type
_entity.pdbx_description
1 polymer ?
#
loop_
_entity_poly.entity_id
_entity_poly.type
_entity_poly.pdbx_seq_one_letter_code
_entity_poly.pdbx_strand_id
1 'polypeptide(L)'
;QNNLPTTNEEDGFIYLCGWLARKFKNKYPHLGCYTKDNKRDHSYSTPSWVQHLSFGSLTEPSTDWVKQAKIFETLFKKFHKEKIDTDSNIVKRLTKLIKKKCDMPEDLIKAFILQRTYIRIKLLNDNLIAERSEGKKTSSTDRKSTKKMKKTIT
;
A
#
# COMPACT_ATOMS: atom_id res chain seq x y z
N GLN A 1 -0.74 17.68 -9.96
CA GLN A 1 0.41 17.52 -9.05
C GLN A 1 0.94 16.10 -9.18
N ASN A 2 2.20 15.93 -9.58
CA ASN A 2 2.86 14.62 -9.63
C ASN A 2 3.34 14.30 -8.21
N ASN A 3 2.57 13.54 -7.44
CA ASN A 3 3.02 13.02 -6.15
C ASN A 3 4.07 11.93 -6.41
N LEU A 4 5.35 12.30 -6.30
CA LEU A 4 6.42 11.32 -6.12
C LEU A 4 6.09 10.49 -4.87
N PRO A 5 6.14 9.14 -4.92
CA PRO A 5 5.95 8.34 -3.74
C PRO A 5 6.99 8.76 -2.69
N THR A 6 6.53 9.07 -1.48
CA THR A 6 7.45 9.25 -0.35
C THR A 6 8.20 7.93 -0.13
N THR A 7 9.43 8.00 0.39
CA THR A 7 10.26 6.82 0.67
C THR A 7 9.48 5.72 1.40
N ASN A 8 8.59 6.12 2.31
CA ASN A 8 7.76 5.21 3.10
C ASN A 8 6.69 4.48 2.27
N GLU A 9 6.10 5.12 1.25
CA GLU A 9 5.13 4.45 0.37
C GLU A 9 5.79 3.41 -0.53
N GLU A 10 6.99 3.73 -1.04
CA GLU A 10 7.77 2.78 -1.83
C GLU A 10 8.19 1.59 -0.97
N ASP A 11 8.72 1.81 0.24
CA ASP A 11 9.09 0.73 1.17
C ASP A 11 7.89 -0.17 1.54
N GLY A 12 6.72 0.44 1.80
CA GLY A 12 5.48 -0.30 2.04
C GLY A 12 5.03 -1.11 0.82
N PHE A 13 5.23 -0.58 -0.39
CA PHE A 13 4.95 -1.29 -1.63
C PHE A 13 5.92 -2.48 -1.84
N ILE A 14 7.22 -2.30 -1.58
CA ILE A 14 8.22 -3.38 -1.62
C ILE A 14 7.87 -4.47 -0.60
N TYR A 15 7.46 -4.08 0.61
CA TYR A 15 7.00 -5.04 1.62
C TYR A 15 5.80 -5.86 1.14
N LEU A 16 4.80 -5.22 0.51
CA LEU A 16 3.66 -5.91 -0.09
C LEU A 16 4.10 -6.90 -1.19
N CYS A 17 5.06 -6.51 -2.03
CA CYS A 17 5.64 -7.39 -3.05
C CYS A 17 6.34 -8.60 -2.41
N GLY A 18 7.08 -8.40 -1.32
CA GLY A 18 7.71 -9.47 -0.55
C GLY A 18 6.70 -10.41 0.10
N TRP A 19 5.59 -9.89 0.64
CA TRP A 19 4.50 -10.71 1.17
C TRP A 19 3.87 -11.60 0.09
N LEU A 20 3.64 -11.07 -1.12
CA LEU A 20 3.14 -11.88 -2.24
C LEU A 20 4.16 -12.94 -2.67
N ALA A 21 5.44 -12.58 -2.78
CA ALA A 21 6.50 -13.54 -3.09
C ALA A 21 6.54 -14.68 -2.05
N ARG A 22 6.38 -14.36 -0.76
CA ARG A 22 6.26 -15.36 0.31
C ARG A 22 5.04 -16.26 0.12
N LYS A 23 3.87 -15.66 -0.12
CA LYS A 23 2.59 -16.36 -0.27
C LYS A 23 2.62 -17.37 -1.43
N PHE A 24 3.32 -17.04 -2.51
CA PHE A 24 3.41 -17.86 -3.71
C PHE A 24 4.75 -18.59 -3.86
N LYS A 25 5.59 -18.63 -2.82
CA LYS A 25 6.96 -19.16 -2.91
C LYS A 25 7.04 -20.56 -3.54
N ASN A 26 6.11 -21.45 -3.19
CA ASN A 26 6.10 -22.82 -3.70
C ASN A 26 5.74 -22.91 -5.19
N LYS A 27 4.97 -21.95 -5.72
CA LYS A 27 4.56 -21.91 -7.12
C LYS A 27 5.51 -21.07 -7.98
N TYR A 28 5.95 -19.93 -7.46
CA TYR A 28 6.75 -18.94 -8.18
C TYR A 28 7.97 -18.54 -7.32
N PRO A 29 8.95 -19.44 -7.11
CA PRO A 29 10.09 -19.19 -6.23
C PRO A 29 11.00 -18.03 -6.71
N HIS A 30 10.95 -17.69 -7.99
CA HIS A 30 11.71 -16.58 -8.59
C HIS A 30 11.19 -15.19 -8.17
N LEU A 31 10.04 -15.09 -7.49
CA LEU A 31 9.49 -13.81 -7.05
C LEU A 31 10.29 -13.17 -5.91
N GLY A 32 11.13 -13.92 -5.21
CA GLY A 32 11.95 -13.41 -4.12
C GLY A 32 12.58 -14.49 -3.26
N CYS A 33 13.52 -14.09 -2.40
CA CYS A 33 14.26 -14.98 -1.50
C CYS A 33 14.09 -14.53 -0.04
N TYR A 34 14.43 -15.39 0.92
CA TYR A 34 14.46 -14.95 2.31
C TYR A 34 15.62 -13.99 2.51
N THR A 35 15.42 -12.98 3.36
CA THR A 35 16.45 -11.98 3.68
C THR A 35 17.73 -12.62 4.24
N LYS A 36 17.65 -13.74 4.96
CA LYS A 36 18.83 -14.50 5.42
C LYS A 36 19.61 -15.19 4.29
N ASP A 37 18.93 -15.53 3.20
CA ASP A 37 19.52 -16.21 2.05
C ASP A 37 20.21 -15.20 1.12
N ASN A 38 19.87 -13.91 1.26
CA ASN A 38 20.47 -12.82 0.51
C ASN A 38 21.79 -12.39 1.15
N LYS A 39 22.84 -13.20 0.94
CA LYS A 39 24.19 -12.87 1.38
C LYS A 39 24.72 -11.73 0.50
N ARG A 40 24.88 -10.56 1.10
CA ARG A 40 25.57 -9.44 0.45
C ARG A 40 27.05 -9.79 0.38
N ASP A 41 27.55 -10.12 -0.80
CA ASP A 41 28.99 -10.20 -1.06
C ASP A 41 29.59 -8.82 -0.80
N HIS A 42 30.15 -8.63 0.40
CA HIS A 42 30.96 -7.48 0.86
C HIS A 42 30.66 -6.10 0.24
N SER A 43 29.38 -5.83 -0.05
CA SER A 43 28.93 -4.59 -0.64
C SER A 43 28.56 -3.69 0.53
N TYR A 44 29.30 -2.59 0.70
CA TYR A 44 29.03 -1.51 1.66
C TYR A 44 27.71 -0.74 1.39
N SER A 45 26.84 -1.26 0.52
CA SER A 45 25.53 -0.67 0.24
C SER A 45 24.61 -0.72 1.46
N THR A 46 23.82 0.32 1.68
CA THR A 46 22.84 0.39 2.77
C THR A 46 21.80 -0.74 2.65
N PRO A 47 21.38 -1.38 3.77
CA PRO A 47 20.26 -2.34 3.78
C PRO A 47 18.97 -1.73 3.23
N SER A 48 18.21 -2.51 2.47
CA SER A 48 16.83 -2.16 2.15
C SER A 48 16.01 -2.09 3.45
N TRP A 49 14.92 -1.32 3.48
CA TRP A 49 14.09 -1.23 4.68
C TRP A 49 13.58 -2.60 5.14
N VAL A 50 13.22 -3.49 4.20
CA VAL A 50 12.81 -4.87 4.50
C VAL A 50 13.95 -5.68 5.12
N GLN A 51 15.18 -5.52 4.65
CA GLN A 51 16.35 -6.17 5.26
C GLN A 51 16.60 -5.65 6.67
N HIS A 52 16.51 -4.33 6.88
CA HIS A 52 16.68 -3.73 8.20
C HIS A 52 15.60 -4.19 9.20
N LEU A 53 14.35 -4.30 8.74
CA LEU A 53 13.23 -4.79 9.55
C LEU A 53 13.31 -6.29 9.86
N SER A 54 13.98 -7.08 9.00
CA SER A 54 13.91 -8.53 9.06
C SER A 54 14.95 -9.17 9.97
N PHE A 55 14.51 -10.12 10.79
CA PHE A 55 15.38 -11.09 11.47
C PHE A 55 15.71 -12.32 10.60
N GLY A 56 15.69 -12.18 9.27
CA GLY A 56 16.07 -13.24 8.32
C GLY A 56 14.92 -14.06 7.71
N SER A 57 13.67 -13.88 8.18
CA SER A 57 12.52 -14.67 7.72
C SER A 57 11.56 -13.94 6.77
N LEU A 58 11.72 -12.62 6.61
CA LEU A 58 10.97 -11.87 5.61
C LEU A 58 11.48 -12.23 4.22
N THR A 59 10.64 -11.98 3.21
CA THR A 59 10.98 -12.22 1.82
C THR A 59 11.33 -10.90 1.18
N GLU A 60 12.54 -10.81 0.64
CA GLU A 60 12.96 -9.73 -0.22
C GLU A 60 12.51 -10.06 -1.64
N PRO A 61 11.65 -9.23 -2.26
CA PRO A 61 11.19 -9.49 -3.61
C PRO A 61 12.33 -9.32 -4.61
N SER A 62 12.32 -10.11 -5.70
CA SER A 62 13.26 -9.93 -6.78
C SER A 62 13.00 -8.61 -7.52
N THR A 63 14.06 -8.01 -8.07
CA THR A 63 13.96 -6.73 -8.80
C THR A 63 13.01 -6.82 -9.99
N ASP A 64 13.00 -7.96 -10.70
CA ASP A 64 12.10 -8.19 -11.83
C ASP A 64 10.64 -8.32 -11.38
N TRP A 65 10.38 -9.00 -10.25
CA TRP A 65 9.04 -9.03 -9.68
C TRP A 65 8.55 -7.63 -9.31
N VAL A 66 9.38 -6.81 -8.65
CA VAL A 66 9.02 -5.44 -8.30
C VAL A 66 8.68 -4.61 -9.55
N LYS A 67 9.45 -4.74 -10.64
CA LYS A 67 9.16 -4.06 -11.91
C LYS A 67 7.78 -4.43 -12.45
N GLN A 68 7.43 -5.72 -12.44
CA GLN A 68 6.10 -6.17 -12.88
C GLN A 68 4.99 -5.67 -11.95
N ALA A 69 5.18 -5.75 -10.63
CA ALA A 69 4.22 -5.27 -9.65
C ALA A 69 3.94 -3.76 -9.76
N LYS A 70 4.92 -2.95 -10.20
CA LYS A 70 4.71 -1.51 -10.46
C LYS A 70 3.69 -1.25 -11.57
N ILE A 71 3.58 -2.15 -12.55
CA ILE A 71 2.52 -2.09 -13.57
C ILE A 71 1.15 -2.31 -12.89
N PHE A 72 1.07 -3.24 -11.94
CA PHE A 72 -0.16 -3.55 -11.23
C PHE A 72 -0.59 -2.35 -10.39
N GLU A 73 0.33 -1.75 -9.63
CA GLU A 73 0.05 -0.57 -8.80
C GLU A 73 -0.36 0.63 -9.65
N THR A 74 0.29 0.86 -10.79
CA THR A 74 -0.06 1.96 -11.70
C THR A 74 -1.50 1.79 -12.22
N LEU A 75 -1.85 0.59 -12.66
CA LEU A 75 -3.21 0.30 -13.13
C LEU A 75 -4.24 0.35 -11.99
N PHE A 76 -3.89 -0.13 -10.80
CA PHE A 76 -4.73 -0.03 -9.61
C PHE A 76 -5.03 1.43 -9.24
N LYS A 77 -4.01 2.28 -9.16
CA LYS A 77 -4.16 3.72 -8.88
C LYS A 77 -5.01 4.40 -9.94
N LYS A 78 -4.78 4.10 -11.22
CA LYS A 78 -5.59 4.66 -12.33
C LYS A 78 -7.05 4.22 -12.28
N PHE A 79 -7.29 2.97 -11.89
CA PHE A 79 -8.63 2.38 -11.81
C PHE A 79 -9.44 3.00 -10.65
N HIS A 80 -8.85 3.11 -9.46
CA HIS A 80 -9.54 3.58 -8.26
C HIS A 80 -9.51 5.12 -8.08
N LYS A 81 -8.50 5.80 -8.63
CA LYS A 81 -8.26 7.24 -8.42
C LYS A 81 -8.20 7.57 -6.91
N GLU A 82 -8.95 8.57 -6.45
CA GLU A 82 -8.98 9.02 -5.05
C GLU A 82 -9.89 8.18 -4.15
N LYS A 83 -10.83 7.41 -4.72
CA LYS A 83 -11.81 6.61 -3.97
C LYS A 83 -11.60 5.12 -4.28
N ILE A 84 -12.55 4.29 -3.87
CA ILE A 84 -12.64 2.91 -4.36
C ILE A 84 -13.80 2.85 -5.34
N ASP A 85 -13.53 2.43 -6.57
CA ASP A 85 -14.54 1.99 -7.54
C ASP A 85 -15.55 1.05 -6.86
N THR A 86 -16.84 1.36 -6.96
CA THR A 86 -17.94 0.66 -6.30
C THR A 86 -18.67 -0.31 -7.21
N ASP A 87 -18.25 -0.44 -8.46
CA ASP A 87 -18.93 -1.32 -9.41
C ASP A 87 -18.66 -2.79 -9.07
N SER A 88 -19.57 -3.66 -9.50
CA SER A 88 -19.38 -5.09 -9.29
C SER A 88 -18.11 -5.62 -9.95
N ASN A 89 -17.56 -6.70 -9.38
CA ASN A 89 -16.48 -7.48 -9.99
C ASN A 89 -15.15 -6.71 -10.21
N ILE A 90 -14.80 -5.79 -9.30
CA ILE A 90 -13.54 -5.01 -9.30
C ILE A 90 -12.32 -5.89 -9.62
N VAL A 91 -12.16 -6.99 -8.88
CA VAL A 91 -11.00 -7.90 -9.04
C VAL A 91 -10.93 -8.46 -10.46
N LYS A 92 -12.06 -8.92 -11.02
CA LYS A 92 -12.11 -9.47 -12.39
C LYS A 92 -11.80 -8.41 -13.44
N ARG A 93 -12.38 -7.21 -13.30
CA ARG A 93 -12.18 -6.08 -14.21
C ARG A 93 -10.71 -5.65 -14.21
N LEU A 94 -10.13 -5.45 -13.04
CA LEU A 94 -8.74 -5.02 -12.92
C LEU A 94 -7.74 -6.11 -13.33
N THR A 95 -8.04 -7.38 -13.04
CA THR A 95 -7.24 -8.53 -13.53
C THR A 95 -7.17 -8.53 -15.06
N LYS A 96 -8.31 -8.35 -15.73
CA LYS A 96 -8.36 -8.27 -17.21
C LYS A 96 -7.55 -7.09 -17.76
N LEU A 97 -7.51 -5.96 -17.06
CA LEU A 97 -6.70 -4.81 -17.45
C LEU A 97 -5.20 -5.08 -17.29
N ILE A 98 -4.80 -5.70 -16.17
CA ILE A 98 -3.39 -6.02 -15.90
C ILE A 98 -2.86 -7.07 -16.88
N LYS A 99 -3.63 -8.14 -17.15
CA LYS A 99 -3.23 -9.19 -18.12
C LYS A 99 -2.99 -8.67 -19.55
N LYS A 100 -3.51 -7.50 -19.91
CA LYS A 100 -3.23 -6.85 -21.21
C LYS A 100 -1.88 -6.13 -21.27
N LYS A 101 -1.23 -5.93 -20.12
CA LYS A 101 -0.02 -5.10 -19.98
C LYS A 101 1.21 -5.89 -19.51
N CYS A 102 1.01 -7.04 -18.89
CA CYS A 102 2.09 -7.92 -18.45
C CYS A 102 1.62 -9.38 -18.47
N ASP A 103 2.55 -10.29 -18.74
CA ASP A 103 2.32 -11.72 -18.67
C ASP A 103 2.69 -12.24 -17.28
N MET A 104 1.75 -12.14 -16.35
CA MET A 104 1.91 -12.62 -14.97
C MET A 104 0.75 -13.56 -14.61
N PRO A 105 0.98 -14.54 -13.71
CA PRO A 105 -0.05 -15.51 -13.34
C PRO A 105 -1.29 -14.84 -12.75
N GLU A 106 -2.46 -15.35 -13.15
CA GLU A 106 -3.74 -14.73 -12.79
C GLU A 106 -4.02 -14.79 -11.28
N ASP A 107 -3.60 -15.85 -10.61
CA ASP A 107 -3.77 -15.99 -9.16
C ASP A 107 -2.93 -14.96 -8.38
N LEU A 108 -1.71 -14.69 -8.85
CA LEU A 108 -0.84 -13.65 -8.30
C LEU A 108 -1.44 -12.24 -8.50
N ILE A 109 -1.94 -11.95 -9.70
CA ILE A 109 -2.60 -10.66 -10.01
C ILE A 109 -3.82 -10.45 -9.10
N LYS A 110 -4.69 -11.46 -9.00
CA LYS A 110 -5.88 -11.40 -8.14
C LYS A 110 -5.51 -11.17 -6.67
N ALA A 111 -4.48 -11.87 -6.17
CA ALA A 111 -4.01 -11.71 -4.81
C ALA A 111 -3.46 -10.30 -4.54
N PHE A 112 -2.71 -9.72 -5.48
CA PHE A 112 -2.25 -8.33 -5.39
C PHE A 112 -3.44 -7.36 -5.29
N ILE A 113 -4.39 -7.45 -6.24
CA ILE A 113 -5.55 -6.55 -6.28
C ILE A 113 -6.30 -6.62 -4.96
N LEU A 114 -6.63 -7.83 -4.50
CA LEU A 114 -7.39 -8.03 -3.28
C LEU A 114 -6.69 -7.40 -2.06
N GLN A 115 -5.40 -7.70 -1.89
CA GLN A 115 -4.63 -7.16 -0.76
C GLN A 115 -4.51 -5.63 -0.83
N ARG A 116 -4.28 -5.09 -2.03
CA ARG A 116 -4.15 -3.65 -2.23
C ARG A 116 -5.47 -2.91 -1.99
N THR A 117 -6.61 -3.51 -2.38
CA THR A 117 -7.95 -3.02 -2.06
C THR A 117 -8.17 -2.99 -0.55
N TYR A 118 -7.84 -4.06 0.19
CA TYR A 118 -7.97 -4.06 1.65
C TYR A 118 -7.15 -2.95 2.31
N ILE A 119 -5.88 -2.79 1.91
CA ILE A 119 -5.01 -1.70 2.40
C ILE A 119 -5.64 -0.33 2.10
N ARG A 120 -6.20 -0.14 0.89
CA ARG A 120 -6.86 1.12 0.49
C ARG A 120 -8.11 1.40 1.30
N ILE A 121 -8.96 0.39 1.55
CA ILE A 121 -10.16 0.53 2.39
C ILE A 121 -9.74 0.97 3.80
N LYS A 122 -8.74 0.29 4.39
CA LYS A 122 -8.25 0.62 5.72
C LYS A 122 -7.77 2.07 5.80
N LEU A 123 -6.93 2.50 4.86
CA LEU A 123 -6.46 3.89 4.78
C LEU A 123 -7.62 4.90 4.69
N LEU A 124 -8.61 4.63 3.84
CA LEU A 124 -9.77 5.51 3.70
C LEU A 124 -10.59 5.58 5.00
N ASN A 125 -10.77 4.45 5.68
CA ASN A 125 -11.48 4.40 6.96
C ASN A 125 -10.72 5.15 8.06
N ASP A 126 -9.39 5.00 8.13
CA ASP A 126 -8.55 5.70 9.10
C ASP A 126 -8.64 7.23 8.90
N ASN A 127 -8.61 7.69 7.64
CA ASN A 127 -8.79 9.10 7.30
C ASN A 127 -10.18 9.62 7.72
N LEU A 128 -11.25 8.86 7.46
CA LEU A 128 -12.61 9.22 7.88
C LEU A 128 -12.74 9.34 9.41
N ILE A 129 -12.03 8.50 10.16
CA ILE A 129 -11.99 8.57 11.63
C ILE A 129 -11.24 9.82 12.09
N ALA A 130 -10.10 10.12 11.48
CA ALA A 130 -9.30 11.30 11.78
C ALA A 130 -10.09 12.60 11.54
N GLU A 131 -10.71 12.75 10.38
CA GLU A 131 -11.56 13.90 10.03
C GLU A 131 -12.71 14.10 11.03
N ARG A 132 -13.37 13.01 11.44
CA ARG A 132 -14.43 13.07 12.47
C ARG A 132 -13.90 13.52 13.83
N SER A 133 -12.67 13.15 14.18
CA SER A 133 -12.04 13.53 15.45
C SER A 133 -11.65 15.02 15.46
N GLU A 134 -11.20 15.54 14.32
CA GLU A 134 -10.84 16.95 14.15
C GLU A 134 -12.07 17.86 14.13
N GLY A 135 -13.14 17.46 13.40
CA GLY A 135 -14.41 18.18 13.40
C GLY A 135 -15.07 18.26 14.79
N LYS A 136 -14.88 17.25 15.65
CA LYS A 136 -15.30 17.30 17.06
C LYS A 136 -14.47 18.29 17.89
N LYS A 137 -13.16 18.39 17.64
CA LYS A 137 -12.29 19.35 18.33
C LYS A 137 -12.67 20.78 17.94
N THR A 138 -12.79 21.10 16.65
CA THR A 138 -13.15 22.44 16.16
C THR A 138 -14.53 22.89 16.66
N SER A 139 -15.55 22.05 16.54
CA SER A 139 -16.90 22.35 17.04
C SER A 139 -16.96 22.53 18.57
N SER A 140 -16.11 21.85 19.33
CA SER A 140 -16.02 22.04 20.79
C SER A 140 -15.35 23.36 21.18
N THR A 141 -14.36 23.81 20.39
CA THR A 141 -13.66 25.09 20.59
C THR A 141 -14.58 26.26 20.24
N ASP A 142 -15.34 26.15 19.13
CA ASP A 142 -16.32 27.17 18.74
C ASP A 142 -17.47 27.29 19.75
N ARG A 143 -17.95 26.18 20.31
CA ARG A 143 -18.94 26.18 21.41
C ARG A 143 -18.42 26.81 22.70
N LYS A 144 -17.12 26.67 23.00
CA LYS A 144 -16.49 27.32 24.16
C LYS A 144 -16.29 28.82 23.93
N SER A 145 -15.89 29.23 22.72
CA SER A 145 -15.73 30.64 22.33
C SER A 145 -17.06 31.41 22.36
N THR A 146 -18.11 30.84 21.77
CA THR A 146 -19.47 31.41 21.76
C THR A 146 -20.10 31.50 23.17
N LYS A 147 -19.85 30.53 24.06
CA LYS A 147 -20.26 30.65 25.48
C LYS A 147 -19.49 31.74 26.24
N LYS A 148 -18.24 32.01 25.89
CA LYS A 148 -17.42 33.06 26.52
C LYS A 148 -17.90 34.46 26.12
N MET A 149 -18.20 34.69 24.84
CA MET A 149 -18.76 35.97 24.36
C MET A 149 -20.12 36.31 25.00
N LYS A 150 -21.01 35.33 25.17
CA LYS A 150 -22.31 35.55 25.82
C LYS A 150 -22.23 35.93 27.29
N LYS A 151 -21.11 35.63 27.98
CA LYS A 151 -20.88 35.99 29.39
C LYS A 151 -20.31 37.39 29.59
N THR A 152 -19.84 38.06 28.54
CA THR A 152 -19.16 39.37 28.63
C THR A 152 -20.07 40.54 28.24
N ILE A 153 -21.30 40.27 27.78
CA ILE A 153 -22.30 41.28 27.34
C ILE A 153 -23.41 41.42 28.40
N THR A 154 -23.09 41.30 29.68
CA THR A 154 -24.05 41.51 30.79
C THR A 154 -23.29 42.12 31.95
#